data_AF-A0A4Q2XJU4-F1
#
_entry.id   AF-A0A4Q2XJU4-F1
#
_cell.length_a   1.000
_cell.length_b   1.000
_cell.length_c   1.000
_cell.angle_alpha   90.00
_cell.angle_beta   90.00
_cell.angle_gamma   90.00
#
_symmetry.space_group_name_H-M   'P 1'
#
loop_
_entity.id
_entity.type
_entity.pdbx_description
1 polymer ?
#
loop_
_entity_poly.entity_id
_entity_poly.type
_entity_poly.pdbx_seq_one_letter_code
_entity_poly.pdbx_strand_id
1 'polypeptide(L)'
;MSIVAEESAVIEKTKELCAQIVSDPTFLKLQADVERFLSDDAARLQYQSVHERGEELHHKQHAGIELGAVEIREFESARDALFENEIARDFLSAQRELEGLQKEISKYVGA
;
A
#
# COMPACT_ATOMS: atom_id res chain seq x y z
N MET A 1 -3.40 16.61 -32.91
CA MET A 1 -3.91 16.85 -31.54
C MET A 1 -3.61 15.62 -30.70
N SER A 2 -3.00 15.82 -29.53
CA SER A 2 -2.68 14.73 -28.60
C SER A 2 -3.60 14.84 -27.38
N ILE A 3 -4.19 13.74 -26.95
CA ILE A 3 -5.05 13.71 -25.75
C ILE A 3 -4.24 13.98 -24.46
N VAL A 4 -2.92 13.79 -24.52
CA VAL A 4 -1.98 14.06 -23.41
C VAL A 4 -1.26 15.40 -23.56
N ALA A 5 -1.68 16.27 -24.48
CA ALA A 5 -1.18 17.65 -24.50
C ALA A 5 -1.61 18.36 -23.21
N GLU A 6 -0.74 19.20 -22.63
CA GLU A 6 -1.02 19.91 -21.37
C GLU A 6 -2.28 20.79 -21.39
N GLU A 7 -2.64 21.30 -22.57
CA GLU A 7 -3.84 22.12 -22.84
C GLU A 7 -5.03 21.29 -23.33
N SER A 8 -4.96 19.96 -23.27
CA SER A 8 -6.11 19.14 -23.62
C SER A 8 -7.17 19.23 -22.52
N ALA A 9 -8.44 19.29 -22.91
CA ALA A 9 -9.56 19.24 -21.96
C ALA A 9 -9.50 18.00 -21.04
N VAL A 10 -8.90 16.90 -21.51
CA VAL A 10 -8.69 15.67 -20.72
C VAL A 10 -7.71 15.93 -19.59
N ILE A 11 -6.58 16.59 -19.86
CA ILE A 11 -5.57 16.91 -18.85
C ILE A 11 -6.10 17.96 -17.86
N GLU A 12 -6.85 18.95 -18.33
CA GLU A 12 -7.51 19.93 -17.43
C GLU A 12 -8.45 19.24 -16.44
N LYS A 13 -9.33 18.36 -16.91
CA LYS A 13 -10.26 17.62 -16.04
C LYS A 13 -9.55 16.62 -15.13
N THR A 14 -8.42 16.05 -15.57
CA THR A 14 -7.57 15.22 -14.71
C THR A 14 -6.97 16.04 -13.56
N LYS A 15 -6.47 17.25 -13.84
CA LYS A 15 -5.96 18.17 -12.80
C LYS A 15 -7.06 18.55 -11.80
N GLU A 16 -8.28 18.82 -12.28
CA GLU A 16 -9.44 19.07 -11.42
C GLU A 16 -9.75 17.89 -10.49
N LEU A 17 -9.76 16.65 -11.02
CA LEU A 17 -9.93 15.42 -10.24
C LEU A 17 -8.84 15.30 -9.17
N CYS A 18 -7.56 15.48 -9.55
CA CYS A 18 -6.45 15.44 -8.60
C CYS A 18 -6.61 16.49 -7.50
N ALA A 19 -7.03 17.71 -7.83
CA ALA A 19 -7.27 18.77 -6.86
C ALA A 19 -8.38 18.40 -5.85
N GLN A 20 -9.45 17.74 -6.30
CA GLN A 20 -10.50 17.22 -5.40
C GLN A 20 -9.95 16.12 -4.49
N ILE A 21 -9.18 15.18 -5.02
CA ILE A 21 -8.60 14.09 -4.23
C ILE A 21 -7.68 14.63 -3.13
N VAL A 22 -6.74 15.51 -3.45
CA VAL A 22 -5.76 16.01 -2.46
C VAL A 22 -6.37 16.95 -1.42
N SER A 23 -7.57 17.48 -1.66
CA SER A 23 -8.30 18.31 -0.70
C SER A 23 -9.30 17.51 0.14
N ASP A 24 -9.52 16.23 -0.16
CA ASP A 24 -10.40 15.37 0.62
C ASP A 24 -9.80 15.09 2.02
N PRO A 25 -10.53 15.33 3.12
CA PRO A 25 -10.03 15.10 4.47
C PRO A 25 -9.60 13.65 4.73
N THR A 26 -10.26 12.69 4.08
CA THR A 26 -9.92 11.27 4.14
C THR A 26 -8.56 11.06 3.50
N PHE A 27 -8.36 11.57 2.28
CA PHE A 27 -7.07 11.46 1.58
C PHE A 27 -5.92 12.09 2.37
N LEU A 28 -6.14 13.26 2.96
CA LEU A 28 -5.15 13.92 3.83
C LEU A 28 -4.78 13.06 5.04
N LYS A 29 -5.76 12.38 5.65
CA LYS A 29 -5.50 11.42 6.73
C LYS A 29 -4.68 10.23 6.23
N LEU A 30 -5.04 9.63 5.10
CA LEU A 30 -4.30 8.50 4.52
C LEU A 30 -2.84 8.89 4.22
N GLN A 31 -2.63 10.09 3.67
CA GLN A 31 -1.30 10.63 3.43
C GLN A 31 -0.51 10.80 4.73
N ALA A 32 -1.13 11.35 5.78
CA ALA A 32 -0.50 11.52 7.08
C ALA A 32 -0.12 10.17 7.73
N ASP A 33 -0.98 9.14 7.60
CA ASP A 33 -0.69 7.80 8.10
C ASP A 33 0.51 7.17 7.38
N VAL A 34 0.64 7.41 6.07
CA VAL A 34 1.81 7.01 5.27
C VAL A 34 3.07 7.77 5.71
N GLU A 35 3.00 9.08 5.87
CA GLU A 35 4.14 9.90 6.30
C GLU A 35 4.62 9.55 7.72
N ARG A 36 3.69 9.26 8.62
CA ARG A 36 3.97 8.77 9.99
C ARG A 36 4.73 7.44 9.94
N PHE A 37 4.32 6.51 9.09
CA PHE A 37 5.02 5.25 8.90
C PHE A 37 6.40 5.42 8.28
N LEU A 38 6.55 6.25 7.24
CA LEU A 38 7.83 6.51 6.60
C LEU A 38 8.86 7.13 7.57
N SER A 39 8.38 7.84 8.58
CA SER A 39 9.18 8.49 9.62
C SER A 39 9.46 7.59 10.84
N ASP A 40 8.86 6.40 10.91
CA ASP A 40 9.05 5.44 12.01
C ASP A 40 9.90 4.25 11.57
N ASP A 41 11.19 4.29 11.90
CA ASP A 41 12.14 3.25 11.52
C ASP A 41 11.79 1.87 12.10
N ALA A 42 11.18 1.82 13.30
CA ALA A 42 10.83 0.54 13.94
C ALA A 42 9.66 -0.14 13.21
N ALA A 43 8.61 0.62 12.87
CA ALA A 43 7.48 0.14 12.08
C ALA A 43 7.94 -0.30 10.68
N ARG A 44 8.85 0.46 10.05
CA ARG A 44 9.42 0.11 8.74
C ARG A 44 10.22 -1.18 8.78
N LEU A 45 11.08 -1.36 9.78
CA LEU A 45 11.86 -2.59 9.94
C LEU A 45 10.96 -3.80 10.21
N GLN A 46 9.93 -3.65 11.04
CA GLN A 46 8.94 -4.70 11.27
C GLN A 46 8.21 -5.09 9.98
N TYR A 47 7.72 -4.09 9.23
CA TYR A 47 7.04 -4.33 7.95
C TYR A 47 7.96 -5.04 6.95
N GLN A 48 9.19 -4.56 6.79
CA GLN A 48 10.18 -5.15 5.90
C GLN A 48 10.48 -6.60 6.29
N SER A 49 10.68 -6.89 7.58
CA SER A 49 10.94 -8.25 8.06
C SER A 49 9.79 -9.21 7.77
N VAL A 50 8.54 -8.78 7.96
CA VAL A 50 7.37 -9.61 7.63
C VAL A 50 7.27 -9.84 6.12
N HIS A 51 7.52 -8.79 5.32
CA HIS A 51 7.48 -8.89 3.87
C HIS A 51 8.53 -9.87 3.32
N GLU A 52 9.79 -9.73 3.75
CA GLU A 52 10.90 -10.60 3.33
C GLU A 52 10.65 -12.06 3.71
N ARG A 53 10.21 -12.33 4.94
CA ARG A 53 9.84 -13.69 5.37
C ARG A 53 8.66 -14.24 4.57
N GLY A 54 7.65 -13.41 4.30
CA GLY A 54 6.50 -13.79 3.48
C GLY A 54 6.91 -14.19 2.06
N GLU A 55 7.77 -13.40 1.42
CA GLU A 55 8.31 -13.70 0.08
C GLU A 55 9.15 -14.98 0.08
N GLU A 56 9.98 -15.20 1.10
CA GLU A 56 10.77 -16.43 1.22
C GLU A 56 9.88 -17.67 1.34
N LEU A 57 8.86 -17.62 2.22
CA LEU A 57 7.90 -18.72 2.39
C LEU A 57 7.10 -18.96 1.10
N HIS A 58 6.65 -17.88 0.45
CA HIS A 58 5.94 -17.97 -0.82
C HIS A 58 6.82 -18.62 -1.90
N HIS A 59 8.09 -18.21 -2.02
CA HIS A 59 9.04 -18.81 -2.96
C HIS A 59 9.27 -20.31 -2.69
N LYS A 60 9.44 -20.71 -1.43
CA LYS A 60 9.59 -22.11 -1.04
C LYS A 60 8.35 -22.93 -1.42
N GLN A 61 7.15 -22.42 -1.13
CA GLN A 61 5.90 -23.08 -1.51
C GLN A 61 5.76 -23.24 -3.03
N HIS A 62 6.07 -22.21 -3.82
CA HIS A 62 6.04 -22.28 -5.28
C HIS A 62 7.08 -23.25 -5.85
N ALA A 63 8.23 -23.41 -5.19
CA ALA A 63 9.24 -24.39 -5.54
C ALA A 63 8.89 -25.83 -5.12
N GLY A 64 7.74 -26.05 -4.47
CA GLY A 64 7.33 -27.35 -3.94
C GLY A 64 8.14 -27.80 -2.71
N ILE A 65 8.82 -26.86 -2.04
CA ILE A 65 9.57 -27.11 -0.81
C ILE A 65 8.60 -27.05 0.37
N GLU A 66 8.58 -28.10 1.17
CA GLU A 66 7.78 -28.14 2.40
C GLU A 66 8.32 -27.12 3.42
N LEU A 67 7.42 -26.31 3.99
CA LEU A 67 7.77 -25.30 4.97
C LEU A 67 7.98 -25.92 6.36
N GLY A 68 9.04 -25.52 7.06
CA GLY A 68 9.29 -25.96 8.42
C GLY A 68 8.33 -25.33 9.42
N ALA A 69 7.90 -26.09 10.44
CA ALA A 69 7.03 -25.59 11.50
C ALA A 69 7.66 -24.44 12.33
N VAL A 70 8.98 -24.32 12.37
CA VAL A 70 9.67 -23.19 13.01
C VAL A 70 9.51 -21.93 12.16
N GLU A 71 9.74 -22.02 10.84
CA GLU A 71 9.68 -20.89 9.91
C GLU A 71 8.26 -20.30 9.83
N ILE A 72 7.25 -21.17 9.81
CA ILE A 72 5.84 -20.76 9.85
C ILE A 72 5.55 -19.97 11.13
N ARG A 73 5.98 -20.50 12.30
CA ARG A 73 5.75 -19.83 13.59
C ARG A 73 6.47 -18.50 13.70
N GLU A 74 7.69 -18.40 13.18
CA GLU A 74 8.46 -17.15 13.16
C GLU A 74 7.79 -16.10 12.28
N PHE A 75 7.26 -16.49 11.11
CA PHE A 75 6.48 -15.60 10.27
C PHE A 75 5.19 -15.15 10.95
N GLU A 76 4.41 -16.08 11.52
CA GLU A 76 3.15 -15.76 12.22
C GLU A 76 3.40 -14.81 13.39
N SER A 77 4.41 -15.06 14.21
CA SER A 77 4.76 -14.18 15.32
C SER A 77 5.17 -12.78 14.86
N ALA A 78 5.94 -12.67 13.77
CA ALA A 78 6.33 -11.38 13.21
C ALA A 78 5.13 -10.63 12.63
N ARG A 79 4.24 -11.35 11.94
CA ARG A 79 3.00 -10.81 11.39
C ARG A 79 2.09 -10.28 12.49
N ASP A 80 1.91 -11.04 13.56
CA ASP A 80 1.05 -10.65 14.68
C ASP A 80 1.61 -9.40 15.39
N ALA A 81 2.92 -9.35 15.62
CA ALA A 81 3.59 -8.16 16.16
C ALA A 81 3.43 -6.92 15.25
N LEU A 82 3.45 -7.10 13.92
CA LEU A 82 3.19 -6.01 12.96
C LEU A 82 1.75 -5.49 13.08
N PHE A 83 0.76 -6.36 13.28
CA PHE A 83 -0.63 -5.96 13.46
C PHE A 83 -0.92 -5.30 14.81
N GLU A 84 -0.12 -5.60 15.84
CA GLU A 84 -0.16 -4.91 17.12
C GLU A 84 0.48 -3.52 17.08
N ASN A 85 1.38 -3.26 16.13
CA ASN A 85 1.93 -1.92 15.91
C ASN A 85 0.92 -1.02 15.20
N GLU A 86 0.37 -0.04 15.93
CA GLU A 86 -0.59 0.93 15.41
C GLU A 86 -0.10 1.64 14.14
N ILE A 87 1.17 2.09 14.10
CA ILE A 87 1.72 2.83 12.97
C ILE A 87 1.74 1.94 11.71
N ALA A 88 2.15 0.68 11.86
CA ALA A 88 2.15 -0.26 10.76
C ALA A 88 0.72 -0.64 10.31
N ARG A 89 -0.19 -0.85 11.26
CA ARG A 89 -1.60 -1.16 10.97
C ARG A 89 -2.30 -0.02 10.22
N ASP A 90 -2.10 1.21 10.67
CA ASP A 90 -2.71 2.39 10.06
C ASP A 90 -2.15 2.60 8.65
N PHE A 91 -0.84 2.43 8.45
CA PHE A 91 -0.21 2.41 7.13
C PHE A 91 -0.79 1.33 6.21
N LEU A 92 -0.92 0.08 6.69
CA LEU A 92 -1.50 -1.01 5.91
C LEU A 92 -2.95 -0.71 5.50
N SER A 93 -3.72 -0.04 6.35
CA SER A 93 -5.07 0.42 6.01
C SER A 93 -5.04 1.51 4.95
N ALA A 94 -4.19 2.52 5.14
CA ALA A 94 -4.05 3.62 4.21
C ALA A 94 -3.60 3.16 2.82
N GLN A 95 -2.66 2.23 2.74
CA GLN A 95 -2.22 1.63 1.48
C GLN A 95 -3.40 0.96 0.74
N ARG A 96 -4.21 0.14 1.44
CA ARG A 96 -5.37 -0.53 0.82
C ARG A 96 -6.41 0.47 0.31
N GLU A 97 -6.69 1.52 1.07
CA GLU A 97 -7.65 2.55 0.67
C GLU A 97 -7.15 3.36 -0.55
N LEU A 98 -5.88 3.74 -0.57
CA LEU A 98 -5.25 4.41 -1.71
C LEU A 98 -5.26 3.53 -2.98
N GLU A 99 -4.92 2.24 -2.85
CA GLU A 99 -5.04 1.28 -3.94
C GLU A 99 -6.49 1.13 -4.42
N GLY A 100 -7.45 1.16 -3.49
CA GLY A 100 -8.88 1.15 -3.79
C GLY A 100 -9.30 2.36 -4.62
N LEU A 101 -8.93 3.56 -4.18
CA LEU A 101 -9.18 4.81 -4.89
C LEU A 101 -8.60 4.77 -6.32
N GLN A 102 -7.34 4.35 -6.45
CA GLN A 102 -6.70 4.20 -7.76
C GLN A 102 -7.45 3.21 -8.66
N LYS A 103 -7.84 2.05 -8.13
CA LYS A 103 -8.61 1.03 -8.87
C LYS A 103 -9.97 1.58 -9.31
N GLU A 104 -10.71 2.27 -8.45
CA GLU A 104 -12.00 2.86 -8.80
C GLU A 104 -11.86 3.91 -9.92
N ILE A 105 -10.92 4.84 -9.80
CA ILE A 105 -10.65 5.84 -10.86
C ILE A 105 -10.28 5.16 -12.18
N SER A 106 -9.42 4.13 -12.13
CA SER A 106 -8.97 3.41 -13.33
C SER A 106 -10.11 2.75 -14.09
N LYS A 107 -11.18 2.33 -13.41
CA LYS A 107 -12.38 1.76 -14.07
C LYS A 107 -13.07 2.78 -14.98
N TYR A 108 -13.04 4.07 -14.65
CA TYR A 108 -13.64 5.12 -15.48
C TYR A 108 -12.80 5.50 -16.70
N VAL A 109 -11.51 5.14 -16.70
CA VAL A 109 -10.57 5.42 -17.81
C VAL A 109 -10.48 4.22 -18.76
N GLY A 110 -10.53 3.00 -18.23
CA GLY A 110 -10.38 1.76 -19.00
C GLY A 110 -11.68 1.11 -19.47
N ALA A 111 -12.84 1.64 -19.08
CA ALA A 111 -14.16 1.23 -19.57
C ALA A 111 -14.53 1.95 -20.87
#